data_AF-A0A496QY23-F1
#
_entry.id   AF-A0A496QY23-F1
#
_cell.length_a   1.000
_cell.length_b   1.000
_cell.length_c   1.000
_cell.angle_alpha   90.00
_cell.angle_beta   90.00
_cell.angle_gamma   90.00
#
_symmetry.space_group_name_H-M   'P 1'
#
loop_
_entity.id
_entity.type
_entity.pdbx_description
1 polymer ?
#
loop_
_entity_poly.entity_id
_entity_poly.type
_entity_poly.pdbx_seq_one_letter_code
_entity_poly.pdbx_strand_id
1 'polypeptide(L)'
;MRRWDATAADAVARLDADAQQIQRASMVTTESEQVVNEVTVSYAPDRGTSRHNFRRIVGAQDQTRPNDEIQAGLVTTDTRMRGGYRAALSQSIFGRQSIEITADAVWDDATATLIGQDIIAEQALPRRFVDYSGGTDLEAFNIGDIVILNDSEVFLFDVVAQILDITVGGPDITLAFELFDDPVVSDRLAS
;
A
#
# COMPACT_ATOMS: atom_id res chain seq x y z
N MET A 1 -13.42 3.35 2.71
CA MET A 1 -12.25 2.93 3.52
C MET A 1 -11.47 1.94 2.68
N ARG A 2 -10.18 2.17 2.43
CA ARG A 2 -9.37 1.31 1.56
C ARG A 2 -9.07 -0.02 2.25
N ARG A 3 -9.12 -1.13 1.50
CA ARG A 3 -8.85 -2.50 2.03
C ARG A 3 -7.54 -3.03 1.46
N TRP A 4 -6.44 -2.84 2.19
CA TRP A 4 -5.10 -3.25 1.76
C TRP A 4 -4.85 -4.76 1.84
N ASP A 5 -5.71 -5.46 2.57
CA ASP A 5 -5.72 -6.91 2.79
C ASP A 5 -6.69 -7.63 1.84
N ALA A 6 -7.30 -6.92 0.89
CA ALA A 6 -8.25 -7.50 -0.05
C ALA A 6 -7.62 -8.62 -0.87
N THR A 7 -8.33 -9.74 -0.94
CA THR A 7 -7.95 -10.92 -1.71
C THR A 7 -8.99 -11.24 -2.78
N ALA A 8 -8.68 -12.16 -3.68
CA ALA A 8 -9.67 -12.68 -4.64
C ALA A 8 -10.90 -13.29 -3.96
N ALA A 9 -10.79 -13.73 -2.70
CA ALA A 9 -11.93 -14.26 -1.94
C ALA A 9 -12.90 -13.16 -1.47
N ASP A 10 -12.45 -11.91 -1.42
CA ASP A 10 -13.29 -10.74 -1.10
C ASP A 10 -14.02 -10.18 -2.32
N ALA A 11 -13.72 -10.70 -3.52
CA ALA A 11 -14.25 -10.15 -4.76
C ALA A 11 -15.75 -10.41 -4.90
N VAL A 12 -16.51 -9.34 -5.13
CA VAL A 12 -17.97 -9.40 -5.34
C VAL A 12 -18.32 -9.74 -6.80
N ALA A 13 -17.41 -9.50 -7.73
CA ALA A 13 -17.57 -9.82 -9.14
C ALA A 13 -16.23 -9.99 -9.87
N ARG A 14 -16.31 -10.54 -11.08
CA ARG A 14 -15.24 -10.56 -12.07
C ARG A 14 -15.67 -9.68 -13.24
N LEU A 15 -14.83 -8.72 -13.61
CA LEU A 15 -15.02 -7.83 -14.74
C LEU A 15 -13.95 -8.11 -15.78
N ASP A 16 -14.37 -8.30 -17.02
CA ASP A 16 -13.52 -8.80 -18.09
C ASP A 16 -13.60 -7.92 -19.34
N ALA A 17 -12.49 -7.27 -19.66
CA ALA A 17 -12.36 -6.43 -20.85
C ALA A 17 -12.21 -7.27 -22.13
N ASP A 18 -11.59 -8.45 -22.05
CA ASP A 18 -11.43 -9.36 -23.18
C ASP A 18 -12.78 -9.96 -23.60
N ALA A 19 -13.69 -10.15 -22.65
CA ALA A 19 -15.08 -10.55 -22.87
C ALA A 19 -16.03 -9.38 -23.22
N GLN A 20 -15.50 -8.15 -23.38
CA GLN A 20 -16.26 -6.93 -23.68
C GLN A 20 -17.34 -6.58 -22.65
N GLN A 21 -17.21 -7.02 -21.39
CA GLN A 21 -18.12 -6.58 -20.31
C GLN A 21 -17.84 -5.14 -19.91
N ILE A 22 -16.57 -4.75 -20.00
CA ILE A 22 -16.06 -3.42 -19.72
C ILE A 22 -15.06 -3.05 -20.81
N GLN A 23 -14.84 -1.75 -20.99
CA GLN A 23 -13.85 -1.21 -21.92
C GLN A 23 -12.92 -0.27 -21.16
N ARG A 24 -11.60 -0.41 -21.38
CA ARG A 24 -10.60 0.46 -20.76
C ARG A 24 -10.81 1.91 -21.21
N ALA A 25 -11.00 2.80 -20.24
CA ALA A 25 -11.28 4.22 -20.45
C ALA A 25 -10.03 5.11 -20.25
N SER A 26 -9.03 4.64 -19.51
CA SER A 26 -7.77 5.36 -19.29
C SER A 26 -6.54 4.45 -19.38
N MET A 27 -5.35 5.04 -19.50
CA MET A 27 -4.10 4.30 -19.42
C MET A 27 -3.85 3.84 -17.98
N VAL A 28 -3.20 2.69 -17.81
CA VAL A 28 -2.71 2.27 -16.50
C VAL A 28 -1.63 3.26 -16.05
N THR A 29 -1.91 3.98 -14.97
CA THR A 29 -0.97 4.92 -14.36
C THR A 29 -0.35 4.30 -13.12
N THR A 30 0.89 4.68 -12.80
CA THR A 30 1.57 4.25 -11.59
C THR A 30 1.92 5.46 -10.74
N GLU A 31 1.41 5.50 -9.51
CA GLU A 31 1.79 6.49 -8.51
C GLU A 31 2.98 5.94 -7.71
N SER A 32 4.13 6.59 -7.85
CA SER A 32 5.41 6.15 -7.25
C SER A 32 6.06 7.22 -6.37
N GLU A 33 5.44 8.39 -6.21
CA GLU A 33 6.10 9.55 -5.60
C GLU A 33 6.41 9.39 -4.11
N GLN A 34 5.79 8.45 -3.41
CA GLN A 34 6.08 8.15 -2.00
C GLN A 34 6.11 6.65 -1.71
N VAL A 35 7.09 5.95 -2.28
CA VAL A 35 7.42 4.60 -1.80
C VAL A 35 8.06 4.70 -0.42
N VAL A 36 7.48 4.05 0.58
CA VAL A 36 7.99 4.01 1.96
C VAL A 36 8.11 2.58 2.43
N ASN A 37 9.35 2.11 2.62
CA ASN A 37 9.64 0.75 3.04
C ASN A 37 10.40 0.65 4.37
N GLU A 38 10.62 1.80 5.01
CA GLU A 38 11.04 1.89 6.39
C GLU A 38 10.38 3.09 7.08
N VAL A 39 9.84 2.89 8.28
CA VAL A 39 9.15 3.92 9.04
C VAL A 39 9.77 4.00 10.41
N THR A 40 10.21 5.19 10.79
CA THR A 40 10.59 5.50 12.16
C THR A 40 9.43 6.21 12.85
N VAL A 41 8.91 5.62 13.93
CA VAL A 41 7.84 6.19 14.76
C VAL A 41 8.45 6.69 16.06
N SER A 42 8.50 7.99 16.22
CA SER A 42 8.93 8.68 17.43
C SER A 42 7.71 8.91 18.33
N TYR A 43 7.74 8.41 19.57
CA TYR A 43 6.60 8.41 20.48
C TYR A 43 7.02 8.70 21.93
N ALA A 44 6.05 9.05 22.80
CA ALA A 44 6.31 9.50 24.17
C ALA A 44 5.56 8.60 25.18
N PRO A 45 6.23 7.63 25.84
CA PRO A 45 5.58 6.73 26.79
C PRO A 45 5.15 7.39 28.11
N ASP A 46 5.69 8.56 28.43
CA ASP A 46 5.33 9.29 29.64
C ASP A 46 4.35 10.44 29.33
N ARG A 47 3.14 10.36 29.90
CA ARG A 47 2.08 11.38 29.77
C ARG A 47 2.51 12.76 30.28
N GLY A 48 3.61 12.87 31.04
CA GLY A 48 4.09 14.11 31.64
C GLY A 48 5.23 14.83 30.90
N THR A 49 5.88 14.21 29.91
CA THR A 49 7.06 14.81 29.25
C THR A 49 6.84 14.97 27.75
N SER A 50 7.02 16.19 27.24
CA SER A 50 6.97 16.52 25.80
C SER A 50 8.18 16.02 24.99
N ARG A 51 8.89 15.01 25.51
CA ARG A 51 10.10 14.48 24.87
C ARG A 51 9.81 13.12 24.27
N HIS A 52 9.85 13.04 22.95
CA HIS A 52 9.81 11.80 22.16
C HIS A 52 11.17 11.09 22.26
N ASN A 53 11.48 10.57 23.44
CA ASN A 53 12.77 9.91 23.69
C ASN A 53 12.80 8.46 23.17
N PHE A 54 11.66 7.95 22.67
CA PHE A 54 11.52 6.58 22.22
C PHE A 54 11.20 6.55 20.74
N ARG A 55 11.83 5.62 20.04
CA ARG A 55 11.66 5.42 18.61
C ARG A 55 11.46 3.95 18.31
N ARG A 56 10.60 3.66 17.33
CA ARG A 56 10.45 2.33 16.74
C ARG A 56 10.69 2.41 15.26
N ILE A 57 11.57 1.55 14.75
CA ILE A 57 11.86 1.46 13.33
C ILE A 57 11.25 0.16 12.81
N VAL A 58 10.38 0.28 11.83
CA VAL A 58 9.76 -0.83 11.12
C VAL A 58 10.30 -0.84 9.69
N GLY A 59 10.80 -1.96 9.18
CA GLY A 59 11.44 -2.04 7.86
C GLY A 59 11.59 -3.47 7.32
N ALA A 60 12.44 -3.70 6.32
CA ALA A 60 12.52 -5.01 5.65
C ALA A 60 12.95 -6.19 6.52
N GLN A 61 13.79 -5.95 7.53
CA GLN A 61 14.46 -7.01 8.29
C GLN A 61 14.52 -6.67 9.77
N ASP A 62 14.42 -7.70 10.60
CA ASP A 62 14.78 -7.60 12.01
C ASP A 62 16.29 -7.37 12.08
N GLN A 63 16.68 -6.21 12.61
CA GLN A 63 18.09 -5.91 12.79
C GLN A 63 18.27 -5.05 14.04
N THR A 64 19.17 -5.48 14.90
CA THR A 64 19.67 -4.64 15.98
C THR A 64 20.96 -3.99 15.48
N ARG A 65 20.93 -2.69 15.18
CA ARG A 65 22.16 -1.94 14.85
C ARG A 65 22.61 -1.12 16.06
N PRO A 66 23.92 -1.00 16.32
CA PRO A 66 24.42 0.11 17.11
C PRO A 66 23.97 1.40 16.42
N ASN A 67 23.32 2.30 17.15
CA ASN A 67 23.02 3.61 16.62
C ASN A 67 24.35 4.38 16.55
N ASP A 68 24.77 4.81 15.36
CA ASP A 68 26.04 5.54 15.17
C ASP A 68 25.99 6.96 15.79
N GLU A 69 24.82 7.42 16.21
CA GLU A 69 24.67 8.63 17.01
C GLU A 69 25.03 8.37 18.47
N ILE A 70 26.31 8.58 18.78
CA ILE A 70 26.82 8.72 20.15
C ILE A 70 26.29 10.04 20.72
N GLN A 71 25.02 10.10 21.12
CA GLN A 71 24.53 11.16 22.00
C GLN A 71 24.84 10.77 23.45
N ALA A 72 25.80 11.48 24.05
CA ALA A 72 26.06 11.50 25.49
C ALA A 72 26.43 10.16 26.17
N GLY A 73 27.10 9.24 25.47
CA GLY A 73 27.67 8.03 26.10
C GLY A 73 26.69 6.91 26.43
N LEU A 74 25.44 7.03 25.99
CA LEU A 74 24.50 5.91 25.93
C LEU A 74 24.53 5.32 24.52
N VAL A 75 24.96 4.06 24.39
CA VAL A 75 24.71 3.27 23.19
C VAL A 75 23.19 3.05 23.15
N THR A 76 22.50 3.86 22.35
CA THR A 76 21.08 3.61 22.06
C THR A 76 21.04 2.50 21.02
N THR A 77 20.43 1.36 21.35
CA THR A 77 20.35 0.24 20.43
C THR A 77 19.20 0.48 19.46
N ASP A 78 19.49 0.52 18.16
CA ASP A 78 18.46 0.68 17.13
C ASP A 78 17.83 -0.67 16.83
N THR A 79 16.73 -0.98 17.52
CA THR A 79 16.01 -2.25 17.30
C THR A 79 15.01 -2.05 16.17
N ARG A 80 15.32 -2.61 15.00
CA ARG A 80 14.44 -2.61 13.84
C ARG A 80 13.58 -3.86 13.85
N MET A 81 12.31 -3.67 13.58
CA MET A 81 11.33 -4.73 13.44
C MET A 81 10.98 -4.95 11.98
N ARG A 82 10.71 -6.21 11.63
CA ARG A 82 10.23 -6.59 10.32
C ARG A 82 8.81 -6.07 10.08
N GLY A 83 8.67 -5.19 9.10
CA GLY A 83 7.43 -4.61 8.59
C GLY A 83 6.65 -5.51 7.62
N GLY A 84 7.16 -6.71 7.34
CA GLY A 84 6.48 -7.72 6.51
C GLY A 84 7.12 -7.93 5.13
N TYR A 85 6.46 -8.70 4.28
CA TYR A 85 6.94 -9.08 2.95
C TYR A 85 7.08 -7.86 2.01
N ARG A 86 6.10 -6.95 2.01
CA ARG A 86 6.09 -5.76 1.14
C ARG A 86 7.29 -4.83 1.41
N ALA A 87 7.66 -4.61 2.68
CA ALA A 87 8.85 -3.84 3.03
C ALA A 87 10.13 -4.47 2.45
N ALA A 88 10.28 -5.78 2.62
CA ALA A 88 11.46 -6.51 2.13
C ALA A 88 11.56 -6.50 0.60
N LEU A 89 10.43 -6.73 -0.07
CA LEU A 89 10.34 -6.68 -1.52
C LEU A 89 10.67 -5.28 -2.05
N SER A 90 9.98 -4.27 -1.52
CA SER A 90 10.21 -2.87 -1.87
C SER A 90 11.66 -2.44 -1.69
N GLN A 91 12.26 -2.78 -0.55
CA GLN A 91 13.66 -2.42 -0.28
C GLN A 91 14.64 -3.11 -1.23
N SER A 92 14.30 -4.30 -1.75
CA SER A 92 15.11 -5.00 -2.75
C SER A 92 15.09 -4.33 -4.13
N ILE A 93 13.99 -3.63 -4.47
CA ILE A 93 13.79 -2.96 -5.77
C ILE A 93 14.27 -1.50 -5.70
N PHE A 94 13.78 -0.76 -4.72
CA PHE A 94 13.92 0.70 -4.63
C PHE A 94 15.02 1.15 -3.65
N GLY A 95 15.70 0.21 -2.99
CA GLY A 95 16.57 0.51 -1.87
C GLY A 95 15.80 1.00 -0.65
N ARG A 96 16.51 1.49 0.37
CA ARG A 96 15.89 2.00 1.61
C ARG A 96 15.22 3.35 1.35
N GLN A 97 13.90 3.40 1.52
CA GLN A 97 13.09 4.61 1.44
C GLN A 97 12.42 4.81 2.80
N SER A 98 13.01 5.69 3.61
CA SER A 98 12.63 5.87 5.01
C SER A 98 11.88 7.18 5.25
N ILE A 99 10.85 7.13 6.08
CA ILE A 99 10.23 8.32 6.66
C ILE A 99 10.32 8.29 8.19
N GLU A 100 10.22 9.46 8.80
CA GLU A 100 10.05 9.61 10.24
C GLU A 100 8.71 10.30 10.52
N ILE A 101 7.98 9.75 11.48
CA ILE A 101 6.72 10.30 11.95
C ILE A 101 6.74 10.46 13.47
N THR A 102 6.04 11.49 13.95
CA THR A 102 5.88 11.77 15.37
C THR A 102 4.45 11.43 15.78
N ALA A 103 4.31 10.55 16.77
CA ALA A 103 3.02 10.10 17.28
C ALA A 103 2.81 10.53 18.74
N ASP A 104 2.16 11.69 18.92
CA ASP A 104 1.99 12.34 20.23
C ASP A 104 1.04 11.59 21.18
N ALA A 105 0.11 10.81 20.62
CA ALA A 105 -0.89 10.05 21.35
C ALA A 105 -0.56 8.55 21.45
N VAL A 106 0.72 8.19 21.28
CA VAL A 106 1.20 6.81 21.36
C VAL A 106 2.15 6.68 22.53
N TRP A 107 1.83 5.75 23.43
CA TRP A 107 2.56 5.56 24.69
C TRP A 107 3.24 4.19 24.79
N ASP A 108 3.06 3.32 23.79
CA ASP A 108 3.57 1.95 23.81
C ASP A 108 4.17 1.51 22.48
N ASP A 109 5.12 0.58 22.58
CA ASP A 109 5.87 0.02 21.46
C ASP A 109 5.01 -0.74 20.46
N ALA A 110 3.96 -1.43 20.94
CA ALA A 110 3.14 -2.28 20.10
C ALA A 110 2.31 -1.40 19.15
N THR A 111 1.68 -0.34 19.67
CA THR A 111 0.96 0.65 18.87
C THR A 111 1.88 1.37 17.89
N ALA A 112 3.08 1.81 18.32
CA ALA A 112 4.05 2.43 17.43
C ALA A 112 4.48 1.48 16.28
N THR A 113 4.66 0.19 16.59
CA THR A 113 4.95 -0.84 15.60
C THR A 113 3.81 -1.01 14.61
N LEU A 114 2.57 -1.10 15.09
CA LEU A 114 1.39 -1.26 14.24
C LEU A 114 1.24 -0.09 13.27
N ILE A 115 1.43 1.15 13.74
CA ILE A 115 1.42 2.33 12.86
C ILE A 115 2.48 2.22 11.76
N GLY A 116 3.71 1.82 12.10
CA GLY A 116 4.76 1.62 11.11
C GLY A 116 4.44 0.52 10.10
N GLN A 117 3.82 -0.58 10.56
CA GLN A 117 3.37 -1.68 9.69
C GLN A 117 2.23 -1.24 8.76
N ASP A 118 1.27 -0.47 9.25
CA ASP A 118 0.15 0.05 8.45
C ASP A 118 0.65 0.98 7.35
N ILE A 119 1.55 1.92 7.69
CA ILE A 119 2.15 2.82 6.69
C ILE A 119 2.93 2.04 5.63
N ILE A 120 3.70 1.03 6.03
CA ILE A 120 4.42 0.15 5.09
C ILE A 120 3.44 -0.64 4.22
N ALA A 121 2.39 -1.23 4.80
CA ALA A 121 1.40 -1.97 4.04
C ALA A 121 0.75 -1.09 2.97
N GLU A 122 0.56 0.19 3.31
CA GLU A 122 -0.04 1.21 2.48
C GLU A 122 0.92 1.78 1.40
N GLN A 123 2.19 2.01 1.71
CA GLN A 123 3.10 2.82 0.89
C GLN A 123 4.35 2.06 0.40
N ALA A 124 4.55 0.80 0.77
CA ALA A 124 5.77 0.08 0.39
C ALA A 124 5.90 -0.17 -1.10
N LEU A 125 4.82 -0.20 -1.88
CA LEU A 125 4.89 -0.48 -3.31
C LEU A 125 4.15 0.61 -4.10
N PRO A 126 4.62 0.95 -5.32
CA PRO A 126 3.90 1.83 -6.21
C PRO A 126 2.50 1.29 -6.47
N ARG A 127 1.53 2.21 -6.55
CA ARG A 127 0.13 1.85 -6.80
C ARG A 127 -0.21 2.05 -8.25
N ARG A 128 -1.04 1.17 -8.80
CA ARG A 128 -1.50 1.28 -10.17
C ARG A 128 -2.99 1.61 -10.21
N PHE A 129 -3.35 2.52 -11.11
CA PHE A 129 -4.72 2.98 -11.30
C PHE A 129 -5.12 2.86 -12.76
N VAL A 130 -6.38 2.54 -12.99
CA VAL A 130 -6.96 2.42 -14.33
C VAL A 130 -8.46 2.63 -14.23
N ASP A 131 -9.04 3.24 -15.27
CA ASP A 131 -10.48 3.44 -15.36
C ASP A 131 -11.05 2.50 -16.44
N TYR A 132 -12.20 1.91 -16.15
CA TYR A 132 -12.99 1.16 -17.13
C TYR A 132 -14.40 1.73 -17.22
N SER A 133 -14.93 1.78 -18.43
CA SER A 133 -16.30 2.15 -18.72
C SER A 133 -17.12 0.95 -19.18
N GLY A 134 -18.41 0.95 -18.89
CA GLY A 134 -19.34 -0.06 -19.39
C GLY A 134 -20.79 0.40 -19.30
N GLY A 135 -21.70 -0.52 -19.59
CA GLY A 135 -23.13 -0.26 -19.57
C GLY A 135 -23.73 -0.16 -18.16
N THR A 136 -25.05 -0.11 -18.10
CA THR A 136 -25.85 0.04 -16.87
C THR A 136 -25.66 -1.08 -15.86
N ASP A 137 -25.12 -2.23 -16.25
CA ASP A 137 -24.81 -3.33 -15.33
C ASP A 137 -23.79 -2.90 -14.26
N LEU A 138 -23.00 -1.86 -14.53
CA LEU A 138 -22.05 -1.30 -13.56
C LEU A 138 -22.71 -0.47 -12.45
N GLU A 139 -24.00 -0.10 -12.56
CA GLU A 139 -24.74 0.59 -11.48
C GLU A 139 -24.88 -0.27 -10.22
N ALA A 140 -24.71 -1.58 -10.33
CA ALA A 140 -24.83 -2.51 -9.20
C ALA A 140 -23.66 -2.40 -8.21
N PHE A 141 -22.54 -1.78 -8.61
CA PHE A 141 -21.34 -1.67 -7.79
C PHE A 141 -21.36 -0.44 -6.89
N ASN A 142 -20.62 -0.53 -5.78
CA ASN A 142 -20.42 0.55 -4.84
C ASN A 142 -18.93 0.90 -4.72
N ILE A 143 -18.66 2.15 -4.35
CA ILE A 143 -17.31 2.58 -3.97
C ILE A 143 -16.83 1.71 -2.80
N GLY A 144 -15.64 1.14 -2.97
CA GLY A 144 -15.00 0.25 -2.01
C GLY A 144 -15.16 -1.24 -2.31
N ASP A 145 -16.04 -1.62 -3.24
CA ASP A 145 -16.18 -3.02 -3.67
C ASP A 145 -14.88 -3.55 -4.27
N ILE A 146 -14.63 -4.83 -4.01
CA ILE A 146 -13.47 -5.55 -4.54
C ILE A 146 -13.92 -6.37 -5.74
N VAL A 147 -13.17 -6.29 -6.84
CA VAL A 147 -13.44 -7.06 -8.06
C VAL A 147 -12.18 -7.75 -8.55
N ILE A 148 -12.35 -8.74 -9.42
CA ILE A 148 -11.27 -9.32 -10.20
C ILE A 148 -11.33 -8.73 -11.61
N LEU A 149 -10.24 -8.11 -12.06
CA LEU A 149 -10.10 -7.53 -13.39
C LEU A 149 -9.27 -8.42 -14.30
N ASN A 150 -9.73 -8.54 -15.55
CA ASN A 150 -8.98 -9.11 -16.66
C ASN A 150 -8.94 -8.14 -17.84
N ASP A 151 -7.74 -7.90 -18.35
CA ASP A 151 -7.46 -7.09 -19.53
C ASP A 151 -6.10 -7.52 -20.10
N SER A 152 -6.15 -8.42 -21.08
CA SER A 152 -4.95 -9.03 -21.65
C SER A 152 -4.07 -8.02 -22.41
N GLU A 153 -4.64 -6.91 -22.90
CA GLU A 153 -3.88 -5.89 -23.65
C GLU A 153 -2.88 -5.13 -22.78
N VAL A 154 -3.09 -5.10 -21.46
CA VAL A 154 -2.20 -4.47 -20.47
C VAL A 154 -1.67 -5.47 -19.43
N PHE A 155 -1.73 -6.76 -19.76
CA PHE A 155 -1.21 -7.85 -18.92
C PHE A 155 -1.85 -7.93 -17.53
N LEU A 156 -3.12 -7.58 -17.41
CA LEU A 156 -3.90 -7.77 -16.18
C LEU A 156 -4.62 -9.11 -16.25
N PHE A 157 -4.12 -10.10 -15.51
CA PHE A 157 -4.69 -11.45 -15.43
C PHE A 157 -5.12 -11.75 -14.00
N ASP A 158 -6.43 -11.84 -13.77
CA ASP A 158 -7.03 -12.06 -12.45
C ASP A 158 -6.51 -11.10 -11.36
N VAL A 159 -6.37 -9.83 -11.73
CA VAL A 159 -5.86 -8.80 -10.82
C VAL A 159 -6.98 -8.36 -9.89
N VAL A 160 -6.74 -8.46 -8.59
CA VAL A 160 -7.67 -7.94 -7.58
C VAL A 160 -7.62 -6.41 -7.63
N ALA A 161 -8.78 -5.76 -7.63
CA ALA A 161 -8.87 -4.31 -7.66
C ALA A 161 -10.00 -3.80 -6.77
N GLN A 162 -9.85 -2.58 -6.28
CA GLN A 162 -10.88 -1.87 -5.53
C GLN A 162 -11.47 -0.72 -6.34
N ILE A 163 -12.79 -0.59 -6.33
CA ILE A 163 -13.47 0.56 -6.92
C ILE A 163 -13.26 1.78 -6.01
N LEU A 164 -12.62 2.81 -6.53
CA LEU A 164 -12.36 4.06 -5.82
C LEU A 164 -13.41 5.13 -6.08
N ASP A 165 -13.93 5.16 -7.31
CA ASP A 165 -14.90 6.16 -7.73
C ASP A 165 -15.82 5.61 -8.83
N ILE A 166 -17.01 6.18 -8.93
CA ILE A 166 -18.02 5.84 -9.93
C ILE A 166 -18.55 7.12 -10.54
N THR A 167 -18.25 7.32 -11.82
CA THR A 167 -18.73 8.47 -12.60
C THR A 167 -19.82 8.03 -13.57
N VAL A 168 -20.99 8.67 -13.50
CA VAL A 168 -22.11 8.42 -14.41
C VAL A 168 -22.11 9.47 -15.51
N GLY A 169 -21.82 9.05 -16.74
CA GLY A 169 -21.61 9.93 -17.90
C GLY A 169 -22.55 9.59 -19.06
N GLY A 170 -23.86 9.84 -18.91
CA GLY A 170 -24.84 9.53 -19.95
C GLY A 170 -25.22 8.05 -19.94
N PRO A 171 -25.11 7.31 -21.07
CA PRO A 171 -25.43 5.88 -21.11
C PRO A 171 -24.33 5.00 -20.49
N ASP A 172 -23.13 5.55 -20.31
CA ASP A 172 -21.95 4.82 -19.86
C ASP A 172 -21.60 5.19 -18.42
N ILE A 173 -21.12 4.19 -17.69
CA ILE A 173 -20.64 4.32 -16.31
C ILE A 173 -19.17 4.01 -16.30
N THR A 174 -18.38 4.89 -15.69
CA THR A 174 -16.95 4.73 -15.53
C THR A 174 -16.63 4.42 -14.09
N LEU A 175 -15.89 3.34 -13.87
CA LEU A 175 -15.36 2.91 -12.58
C LEU A 175 -13.87 3.19 -12.56
N ALA A 176 -13.41 3.91 -11.53
CA ALA A 176 -11.99 4.12 -11.28
C ALA A 176 -11.48 3.03 -10.33
N PHE A 177 -10.38 2.37 -10.70
CA PHE A 177 -9.83 1.25 -9.94
C PHE A 177 -8.45 1.54 -9.38
N GLU A 178 -8.22 1.06 -8.17
CA GLU A 178 -6.89 0.81 -7.62
C GLU A 178 -6.57 -0.67 -7.73
N LEU A 179 -5.44 -1.01 -8.33
CA LEU A 179 -5.01 -2.38 -8.56
C LEU A 179 -4.18 -2.89 -7.37
N PHE A 180 -4.54 -4.05 -6.84
CA PHE A 180 -3.80 -4.79 -5.83
C PHE A 180 -2.99 -5.91 -6.47
N ASP A 181 -2.04 -5.54 -7.32
CA ASP A 181 -1.04 -6.48 -7.82
C ASP A 181 0.29 -6.35 -7.08
N ASP A 182 1.04 -7.44 -7.03
CA ASP A 182 2.45 -7.37 -6.69
C ASP A 182 3.20 -6.94 -7.97
N PRO A 183 3.77 -5.72 -8.04
CA PRO A 183 4.42 -5.23 -9.25
C PRO A 183 5.59 -6.12 -9.69
N VAL A 184 6.16 -6.95 -8.79
CA VAL A 184 7.24 -7.89 -9.12
C VAL A 184 6.73 -9.13 -9.86
N VAL A 185 5.47 -9.51 -9.64
CA VAL A 185 4.82 -10.58 -10.40
C VAL A 185 4.46 -10.08 -11.80
N SER A 186 4.01 -8.83 -11.90
CA SER A 186 3.63 -8.16 -13.15
C SER A 186 4.84 -7.95 -14.10
N ASP A 187 5.98 -7.47 -13.60
CA ASP A 187 7.18 -7.21 -14.42
C ASP A 187 7.83 -8.50 -14.98
N ARG A 188 7.69 -9.64 -14.30
CA ARG A 188 8.23 -10.93 -14.77
C ARG A 188 7.44 -11.56 -15.92
N LEU A 189 6.19 -11.14 -16.12
CA LEU A 189 5.35 -11.61 -17.23
C LEU A 189 5.51 -10.73 -18.48
N ALA A 190 6.12 -9.55 -18.35
CA ALA A 190 6.39 -8.61 -19.44
C ALA A 190 7.81 -8.74 -20.05
N SER A 191 8.67 -9.59 -19.48
CA SER A 191 10.05 -9.86 -19.93
C SER A 191 10.17 -11.23 -20.60
#